data_AF-A0A453R4C0-F1
#
_entry.id   AF-A0A453R4C0-F1
#
_cell.length_a   1.000
_cell.length_b   1.000
_cell.length_c   1.000
_cell.angle_alpha   90.00
_cell.angle_beta   90.00
_cell.angle_gamma   90.00
#
_symmetry.space_group_name_H-M   'P 1'
#
loop_
_entity.id
_entity.type
_entity.pdbx_description
1 polymer ?
#
loop_
_entity_poly.entity_id
_entity_poly.type
_entity_poly.pdbx_seq_one_letter_code
_entity_poly.pdbx_strand_id
1 'polypeptide(L)'
;GVKGALRDEILLKLMVPTMFVQGNKDGLCPLDKLELTRKKMTCKNELHVVDGGDHSFKIGQKYQKSAGINQHDVELEAVKAIAQFVQNSIAESLT
;
A
#
# COMPACT_ATOMS: atom_id res chain seq x y z
N GLY A 1 -2.17 13.31 -16.97
CA GLY A 1 -1.93 14.74 -16.70
C GLY A 1 -0.50 14.94 -16.24
N VAL A 2 0.08 16.10 -16.55
CA VAL A 2 1.51 16.48 -16.34
C VAL A 2 1.99 16.32 -14.87
N LYS A 3 1.08 16.15 -13.90
CA LYS A 3 1.38 15.90 -12.48
C LYS A 3 1.86 14.48 -12.15
N GLY A 4 1.75 13.51 -13.06
CA GLY A 4 2.15 12.12 -12.79
C GLY A 4 3.66 11.92 -12.66
N ALA A 5 4.44 12.54 -13.54
CA ALA A 5 5.89 12.37 -13.59
C ALA A 5 6.61 12.88 -12.33
N LEU A 6 6.13 13.99 -11.74
CA LEU A 6 6.71 14.57 -10.52
C LEU A 6 6.54 13.67 -9.28
N ARG A 7 5.50 12.82 -9.26
CA ARG A 7 5.24 11.92 -8.12
C ARG A 7 6.20 10.74 -8.08
N ASP A 8 6.51 10.17 -9.23
CA ASP A 8 7.44 9.05 -9.31
C ASP A 8 8.84 9.48 -8.85
N GLU A 9 9.32 10.66 -9.27
CA GLU A 9 10.65 11.15 -8.86
C GLU A 9 10.83 11.27 -7.35
N ILE A 10 9.78 11.66 -6.62
CA ILE A 10 9.84 11.74 -5.15
C ILE A 10 9.95 10.33 -4.55
N LEU A 11 9.14 9.39 -5.04
CA LEU A 11 9.18 7.99 -4.58
C LEU A 11 10.53 7.35 -4.89
N LEU A 12 11.13 7.63 -6.05
CA LEU A 12 12.44 7.12 -6.45
C LEU A 12 13.60 7.68 -5.61
N LYS A 13 13.42 8.84 -4.97
CA LYS A 13 14.42 9.46 -4.09
C LYS A 13 14.31 9.00 -2.64
N LEU A 14 13.32 8.17 -2.29
CA LEU A 14 13.19 7.64 -0.94
C LEU A 14 14.35 6.68 -0.64
N MET A 15 15.06 6.96 0.46
CA MET A 15 16.22 6.17 0.91
C MET A 15 15.90 5.29 2.12
N VAL A 16 14.72 5.43 2.70
CA VAL A 16 14.28 4.67 3.88
C VAL A 16 13.34 3.53 3.46
N PRO A 17 13.31 2.41 4.21
CA PRO A 17 12.30 1.39 4.00
C PRO A 17 10.90 2.01 3.94
N THR A 18 10.15 1.73 2.87
CA THR A 18 8.84 2.35 2.63
C THR A 18 7.78 1.29 2.37
N MET A 19 6.68 1.32 3.13
CA MET A 19 5.51 0.48 2.87
C MET A 19 4.37 1.30 2.31
N PHE A 20 3.68 0.74 1.32
CA PHE A 20 2.46 1.29 0.75
C PHE A 20 1.24 0.49 1.23
N VAL A 21 0.13 1.16 1.50
CA VAL A 21 -1.17 0.52 1.77
C VAL A 21 -2.16 1.12 0.79
N GLN A 22 -2.80 0.27 -0.02
CA GLN A 22 -3.58 0.74 -1.16
C GLN A 22 -4.85 -0.10 -1.36
N GLY A 23 -6.00 0.56 -1.47
CA GLY A 23 -7.23 -0.08 -1.90
C GLY A 23 -7.18 -0.43 -3.40
N ASN A 24 -7.60 -1.63 -3.79
CA ASN A 24 -7.60 -2.04 -5.20
C ASN A 24 -8.76 -1.45 -6.03
N LYS A 25 -9.71 -0.75 -5.38
CA LYS A 25 -10.77 0.04 -6.02
C LYS A 25 -10.49 1.54 -5.97
N ASP A 26 -9.28 1.95 -5.58
CA ASP A 26 -8.89 3.36 -5.63
C ASP A 26 -8.64 3.82 -7.08
N GLY A 27 -9.52 4.70 -7.57
CA GLY A 27 -9.38 5.31 -8.89
C GLY A 27 -8.27 6.38 -8.99
N LEU A 28 -7.71 6.83 -7.86
CA LEU A 28 -6.68 7.87 -7.80
C LEU A 28 -5.25 7.31 -7.90
N CYS A 29 -5.06 6.05 -7.52
CA CYS A 29 -3.78 5.37 -7.52
C CYS A 29 -3.90 3.96 -8.13
N PRO A 30 -3.81 3.84 -9.48
CA PRO A 30 -3.85 2.53 -10.13
C PRO A 30 -2.68 1.64 -9.69
N LEU A 31 -2.99 0.43 -9.23
CA LEU A 31 -1.99 -0.52 -8.70
C LEU A 31 -0.87 -0.83 -9.70
N ASP A 32 -1.19 -0.99 -10.99
CA ASP A 32 -0.19 -1.26 -12.02
C ASP A 32 0.86 -0.14 -12.13
N LYS A 33 0.43 1.11 -11.96
CA LYS A 33 1.35 2.26 -11.99
C LYS A 33 2.24 2.28 -10.75
N LEU A 34 1.64 2.03 -9.58
CA LEU A 34 2.40 1.93 -8.33
C LEU A 34 3.42 0.79 -8.40
N GLU A 35 3.06 -0.36 -8.96
CA GLU A 35 3.98 -1.49 -9.15
C GLU A 35 5.17 -1.12 -10.04
N LEU A 36 4.93 -0.44 -11.17
CA LEU A 36 6.00 0.03 -12.06
C LEU A 36 6.96 0.99 -11.36
N THR A 37 6.46 1.88 -10.50
CA THR A 37 7.30 2.80 -9.73
C THR A 37 8.06 2.07 -8.62
N ARG A 38 7.40 1.17 -7.87
CA ARG A 38 8.02 0.36 -6.81
C ARG A 38 9.17 -0.51 -7.31
N LYS A 39 9.06 -1.07 -8.51
CA LYS A 39 10.15 -1.84 -9.15
C LYS A 39 11.39 -1.01 -9.47
N LYS A 40 11.25 0.32 -9.59
CA LYS A 40 12.34 1.25 -9.87
C LYS A 40 12.95 1.86 -8.60
N MET A 41 12.27 1.73 -7.45
CA MET A 41 12.78 2.23 -6.18
C MET A 41 13.98 1.40 -5.73
N THR A 42 14.97 2.06 -5.14
CA THR A 42 16.19 1.41 -4.65
C THR A 42 16.10 1.00 -3.18
N CYS A 43 15.24 1.65 -2.39
CA CYS A 43 14.99 1.25 -1.01
C CYS A 43 14.10 0.01 -0.93
N LYS A 44 14.21 -0.73 0.19
CA LYS A 44 13.27 -1.79 0.54
C LYS A 44 11.85 -1.23 0.51
N ASN A 45 10.97 -1.89 -0.22
CA ASN A 45 9.58 -1.46 -0.29
C ASN A 45 8.58 -2.60 -0.36
N GLU A 46 7.44 -2.42 0.30
CA GLU A 46 6.36 -3.41 0.41
C GLU A 46 5.01 -2.76 0.07
N LEU A 47 4.02 -3.58 -0.29
CA LEU A 47 2.65 -3.13 -0.57
C LEU A 47 1.66 -4.09 0.07
N HIS A 48 0.78 -3.54 0.90
CA HIS A 48 -0.41 -4.23 1.36
C HIS A 48 -1.61 -3.72 0.56
N VAL A 49 -2.32 -4.64 -0.10
CA VAL A 49 -3.51 -4.31 -0.87
C VAL A 49 -4.76 -4.58 -0.05
N VAL A 50 -5.58 -3.55 0.13
CA VAL A 50 -6.91 -3.66 0.75
C VAL A 50 -7.91 -4.06 -0.33
N ASP A 51 -8.29 -5.33 -0.35
CA ASP A 51 -9.21 -5.85 -1.36
C ASP A 51 -10.63 -5.29 -1.18
N GLY A 52 -11.18 -4.72 -2.26
CA GLY A 52 -12.46 -4.02 -2.26
C GLY A 52 -12.41 -2.62 -1.67
N GLY A 53 -11.26 -2.17 -1.15
CA GLY A 53 -11.07 -0.85 -0.57
C GLY A 53 -10.97 0.25 -1.62
N ASP A 54 -11.63 1.36 -1.38
CA ASP A 54 -11.45 2.61 -2.13
C ASP A 54 -10.23 3.42 -1.64
N HIS A 55 -10.15 4.70 -2.02
CA HIS A 55 -9.08 5.61 -1.60
C HIS A 55 -8.97 5.80 -0.08
N SER A 56 -10.08 5.64 0.64
CA SER A 56 -10.15 5.70 2.09
C SER A 56 -10.19 4.30 2.72
N PHE A 57 -9.83 3.26 1.95
CA PHE A 57 -9.90 1.84 2.32
C PHE A 57 -11.30 1.36 2.67
N LYS A 58 -12.34 2.14 2.35
CA LYS A 58 -13.72 1.77 2.63
C LYS A 58 -14.16 0.71 1.64
N ILE A 59 -14.75 -0.35 2.18
CA ILE A 59 -15.23 -1.49 1.40
C ILE A 59 -16.76 -1.41 1.31
N GLY A 60 -17.30 -1.46 0.10
CA GLY A 60 -18.75 -1.44 -0.11
C GLY A 60 -19.45 -2.65 0.55
N GLN A 61 -20.60 -2.43 1.17
CA GLN A 61 -21.33 -3.48 1.90
C GLN A 61 -21.64 -4.73 1.05
N LYS A 62 -21.92 -4.55 -0.25
CA LYS A 62 -22.17 -5.66 -1.17
C LYS A 62 -20.94 -6.57 -1.29
N TYR A 63 -19.75 -5.96 -1.38
CA TYR A 63 -18.48 -6.68 -1.48
C TYR A 63 -18.15 -7.41 -0.17
N GLN A 64 -18.32 -6.73 0.97
CA GLN A 64 -18.17 -7.32 2.29
C GLN A 64 -19.00 -8.61 2.43
N LYS A 65 -20.30 -8.55 2.07
CA LYS A 65 -21.18 -9.71 2.11
C LYS A 65 -20.76 -10.82 1.14
N SER A 66 -20.40 -10.50 -0.10
CA SER A 66 -20.04 -11.52 -1.09
C SER A 66 -18.71 -12.19 -0.82
N ALA A 67 -17.75 -11.45 -0.27
CA ALA A 67 -16.40 -11.95 0.04
C ALA A 67 -16.30 -12.53 1.47
N GLY A 68 -17.35 -12.39 2.31
CA GLY A 68 -17.34 -12.87 3.69
C GLY A 68 -16.36 -12.11 4.59
N ILE A 69 -16.05 -10.86 4.26
CA ILE A 69 -15.14 -9.99 5.00
C ILE A 69 -15.91 -8.85 5.64
N ASN A 70 -15.35 -8.22 6.66
CA ASN A 70 -15.86 -6.97 7.19
C ASN A 70 -14.76 -5.89 7.21
N GLN A 71 -15.18 -4.63 7.29
CA GLN A 71 -14.27 -3.48 7.28
C GLN A 71 -13.20 -3.57 8.39
N HIS A 72 -13.60 -3.93 9.60
CA HIS A 72 -12.72 -3.92 10.77
C HIS A 72 -11.58 -4.93 10.63
N ASP A 73 -11.89 -6.15 10.21
CA ASP A 73 -10.89 -7.21 10.07
C ASP A 73 -9.86 -6.84 8.99
N VAL A 74 -10.31 -6.26 7.87
CA VAL A 74 -9.39 -5.84 6.80
C VAL A 74 -8.50 -4.68 7.24
N GLU A 75 -9.04 -3.71 7.98
CA GLU A 75 -8.23 -2.64 8.59
C GLU A 75 -7.22 -3.20 9.61
N LEU A 76 -7.63 -4.19 10.42
CA LEU A 76 -6.76 -4.84 11.38
C LEU A 76 -5.62 -5.59 10.67
N GLU A 77 -5.89 -6.26 9.56
CA GLU A 77 -4.84 -6.90 8.74
C GLU A 77 -3.86 -5.88 8.15
N ALA A 78 -4.34 -4.71 7.69
CA ALA A 78 -3.46 -3.64 7.24
C ALA A 78 -2.56 -3.13 8.39
N VAL A 79 -3.11 -2.95 9.59
CA VAL A 79 -2.33 -2.54 10.78
C VAL A 79 -1.29 -3.59 11.15
N LYS A 80 -1.65 -4.89 11.13
CA LYS A 80 -0.69 -5.98 11.38
C LYS A 80 0.44 -5.97 10.36
N ALA A 81 0.14 -5.77 9.08
CA ALA A 81 1.14 -5.70 8.02
C ALA A 81 2.10 -4.50 8.23
N ILE A 82 1.57 -3.33 8.61
CA ILE A 82 2.39 -2.16 8.96
C ILE A 82 3.30 -2.48 10.16
N ALA A 83 2.75 -3.07 11.23
CA ALA A 83 3.53 -3.41 12.41
C ALA A 83 4.67 -4.38 12.08
N GLN A 84 4.40 -5.41 11.27
CA GLN A 84 5.41 -6.37 10.82
C GLN A 84 6.49 -5.69 9.98
N PHE A 85 6.11 -4.82 9.04
CA PHE A 85 7.05 -4.08 8.21
C PHE A 85 7.99 -3.20 9.04
N VAL A 86 7.45 -2.48 10.03
CA VAL A 86 8.23 -1.64 10.94
C VAL A 86 9.20 -2.48 11.76
N GLN A 87 8.74 -3.58 12.35
CA GLN A 87 9.59 -4.50 13.11
C GLN A 87 10.76 -5.02 12.28
N ASN A 88 10.48 -5.48 11.05
CA ASN A 88 11.51 -6.00 10.14
C ASN A 88 12.50 -4.91 9.73
N SER A 89 12.02 -3.69 9.47
CA SER A 89 12.87 -2.56 9.05
C SER A 89 13.81 -2.08 10.17
N ILE A 90 13.35 -2.13 11.42
CA ILE A 90 14.18 -1.80 12.58
C ILE A 90 15.21 -2.90 12.85
N ALA A 91 14.79 -4.17 12.80
CA ALA A 91 15.67 -5.30 13.05
C ALA A 91 16.85 -5.35 12.06
N GLU A 92 16.59 -5.13 10.77
CA GLU A 92 17.62 -5.06 9.72
C GLU A 92 18.59 -3.88 9.90
N SER A 93 18.18 -2.81 10.58
CA SER A 93 19.04 -1.64 10.82
C SER A 93 20.02 -1.85 11.98
N LEU A 94 19.86 -2.92 12.75
CA LEU A 94 20.69 -3.25 13.93
C LEU A 94 21.74 -4.34 13.65
N THR A 95 21.76 -4.88 12.43
CA THR A 95 22.68 -5.92 11.95
C THR A 95 23.60 -5.39 10.88
#